data_AF-A0A2P8FRS3-F1
#
_entry.id   AF-A0A2P8FRS3-F1
#
_cell.length_a   1.000
_cell.length_b   1.000
_cell.length_c   1.000
_cell.angle_alpha   90.00
_cell.angle_beta   90.00
_cell.angle_gamma   90.00
#
_symmetry.space_group_name_H-M   'P 1'
#
loop_
_entity.id
_entity.type
_entity.pdbx_description
1 polymer ?
#
loop_
_entity_poly.entity_id
_entity_poly.type
_entity_poly.pdbx_seq_one_letter_code
_entity_poly.pdbx_strand_id
1 'polypeptide(L)'
;MDKNLQIPGQYIIRFQTAPVVPAPFAHFYTLKMDIQSAEDLRVDFDIVYNDREELTEDEIFDEGFSTDDNYRWKGSLPAVWINEFQDILASSKIIRKREESEFEDFIEIELDENDKRVTIYPVDKERWSYFLQEMMQAIFETGGREKPFELTYMDIDNDGKTTIDLKASFGKKEFTLSKNAGTARKLDWNQLQKIMDTIYKAEFVPDNASDSKPSKKGKYITAGDGLWYQIGVAVLETTSKSKDLAKIEALFNTLSK
;
A
#
# COMPACT_ATOMS: atom_id res chain seq x y z
N MET A 1 -31.45 0.84 -4.91
CA MET A 1 -30.63 0.10 -3.94
C MET A 1 -30.26 1.10 -2.86
N ASP A 2 -30.68 0.84 -1.63
CA ASP A 2 -30.14 1.57 -0.50
C ASP A 2 -28.68 1.11 -0.35
N LYS A 3 -27.73 2.04 -0.47
CA LYS A 3 -26.30 1.74 -0.38
C LYS A 3 -25.75 2.05 1.02
N ASN A 4 -26.64 2.27 1.98
CA ASN A 4 -26.24 2.45 3.36
C ASN A 4 -25.60 1.16 3.88
N LEU A 5 -24.44 1.30 4.50
CA LEU A 5 -23.78 0.21 5.19
C LEU A 5 -24.69 -0.31 6.30
N GLN A 6 -24.93 -1.62 6.32
CA GLN A 6 -25.71 -2.28 7.36
C GLN A 6 -24.80 -2.57 8.55
N ILE A 7 -25.20 -2.09 9.73
CA ILE A 7 -24.50 -2.35 10.98
C ILE A 7 -25.54 -2.86 12.01
N PRO A 8 -25.38 -4.08 12.55
CA PRO A 8 -24.35 -5.05 12.21
C PRO A 8 -24.54 -5.64 10.80
N GLY A 9 -23.44 -6.03 10.15
CA GLY A 9 -23.47 -6.55 8.79
C GLY A 9 -22.24 -7.39 8.44
N GLN A 10 -22.44 -8.36 7.53
CA GLN A 10 -21.39 -9.23 7.03
C GLN A 10 -21.20 -9.05 5.53
N TYR A 11 -19.96 -8.82 5.13
CA TYR A 11 -19.56 -8.58 3.75
C TYR A 11 -18.48 -9.57 3.35
N ILE A 12 -18.58 -10.13 2.15
CA ILE A 12 -17.54 -10.99 1.58
C ILE A 12 -17.10 -10.36 0.28
N ILE A 13 -15.82 -10.01 0.19
CA ILE A 13 -15.21 -9.47 -1.02
C ILE A 13 -14.28 -10.55 -1.57
N ARG A 14 -14.45 -10.88 -2.84
CA ARG A 14 -13.55 -11.76 -3.58
C ARG A 14 -12.86 -10.93 -4.65
N PHE A 15 -11.54 -11.04 -4.68
CA PHE A 15 -10.70 -10.41 -5.67
C PHE A 15 -9.91 -11.48 -6.41
N GLN A 16 -9.72 -11.28 -7.70
CA GLN A 16 -8.80 -12.06 -8.52
C GLN A 16 -8.16 -11.13 -9.54
N THR A 17 -6.85 -11.26 -9.71
CA THR A 17 -6.11 -10.54 -10.77
C THR A 17 -6.66 -10.91 -12.15
N ALA A 18 -6.54 -10.01 -13.11
CA ALA A 18 -6.87 -10.30 -14.50
C ALA A 18 -6.15 -11.59 -14.99
N PRO A 19 -6.81 -12.46 -15.78
CA PRO A 19 -6.20 -13.69 -16.32
C PRO A 19 -4.89 -13.49 -17.09
N VAL A 20 -4.66 -12.31 -17.66
CA VAL A 20 -3.42 -11.97 -18.36
C VAL A 20 -2.23 -11.73 -17.41
N VAL A 21 -2.47 -11.52 -16.12
CA VAL A 21 -1.40 -11.33 -15.13
C VAL A 21 -0.68 -12.66 -14.92
N PRO A 22 0.63 -12.76 -15.19
CA PRO A 22 1.37 -14.00 -15.05
C PRO A 22 1.72 -14.27 -13.58
N ALA A 23 2.07 -15.52 -13.27
CA ALA A 23 2.85 -15.83 -12.07
C ALA A 23 4.18 -15.05 -12.09
N PRO A 24 4.76 -14.67 -10.94
CA PRO A 24 4.28 -14.94 -9.56
C PRO A 24 3.25 -13.92 -9.04
N PHE A 25 2.83 -12.96 -9.88
CA PHE A 25 1.92 -11.87 -9.53
C PHE A 25 0.44 -12.29 -9.50
N ALA A 26 0.07 -13.31 -10.27
CA ALA A 26 -1.29 -13.83 -10.32
C ALA A 26 -1.76 -14.31 -8.95
N HIS A 27 -2.90 -13.81 -8.47
CA HIS A 27 -3.44 -14.20 -7.16
C HIS A 27 -4.94 -14.01 -7.06
N PHE A 28 -5.52 -14.66 -6.06
CA PHE A 28 -6.87 -14.37 -5.59
C PHE A 28 -6.89 -14.23 -4.08
N TYR A 29 -7.82 -13.45 -3.55
CA TYR A 29 -8.07 -13.43 -2.12
C TYR A 29 -9.55 -13.29 -1.78
N THR A 30 -9.88 -13.76 -0.59
CA THR A 30 -11.17 -13.51 0.05
C THR A 30 -10.96 -12.66 1.29
N LEU A 31 -11.73 -11.57 1.36
CA LEU A 31 -11.81 -10.69 2.50
C LEU A 31 -13.23 -10.75 3.06
N LYS A 32 -13.39 -11.33 4.25
CA LYS A 32 -14.67 -11.28 4.97
C LYS A 32 -14.59 -10.20 6.03
N MET A 33 -15.57 -9.30 6.01
CA MET A 33 -15.73 -8.25 7.01
C MET A 33 -16.98 -8.53 7.84
N ASP A 34 -16.82 -8.54 9.15
CA ASP A 34 -17.90 -8.65 10.12
C ASP A 34 -17.92 -7.37 10.96
N ILE A 35 -18.88 -6.49 10.65
CA ILE A 35 -19.05 -5.18 11.26
C ILE A 35 -20.10 -5.32 12.35
N GLN A 36 -19.68 -5.28 13.60
CA GLN A 36 -20.56 -5.47 14.76
C GLN A 36 -21.11 -4.13 15.29
N SER A 37 -20.36 -3.05 15.10
CA SER A 37 -20.74 -1.68 15.43
C SER A 37 -19.94 -0.69 14.58
N ALA A 38 -20.17 0.62 14.75
CA ALA A 38 -19.38 1.66 14.07
C ALA A 38 -17.88 1.63 14.41
N GLU A 39 -17.47 0.91 15.46
CA GLU A 39 -16.07 0.85 15.93
C GLU A 39 -15.48 -0.57 15.97
N ASP A 40 -16.27 -1.61 15.68
CA ASP A 40 -15.83 -3.02 15.74
C ASP A 40 -15.94 -3.66 14.35
N LEU A 41 -14.81 -3.69 13.65
CA LEU A 41 -14.62 -4.41 12.39
C LEU A 41 -13.70 -5.61 12.63
N ARG A 42 -14.23 -6.80 12.37
CA ARG A 42 -13.45 -8.05 12.34
C ARG A 42 -13.27 -8.51 10.91
N VAL A 43 -12.09 -9.03 10.63
CA VAL A 43 -11.66 -9.44 9.30
C VAL A 43 -11.18 -10.88 9.33
N ASP A 44 -11.54 -11.64 8.30
CA ASP A 44 -11.00 -12.95 7.96
C ASP A 44 -10.50 -12.88 6.50
N PHE A 45 -9.17 -12.86 6.33
CA PHE A 45 -8.47 -12.65 5.08
C PHE A 45 -7.66 -13.89 4.69
N ASP A 46 -7.75 -14.29 3.42
CA ASP A 46 -7.03 -15.43 2.84
C ASP A 46 -6.61 -15.06 1.41
N ILE A 47 -5.30 -15.00 1.14
CA ILE A 47 -4.70 -14.75 -0.18
C ILE A 47 -3.87 -15.95 -0.61
N VAL A 48 -4.04 -16.32 -1.89
CA VAL A 48 -3.31 -17.39 -2.54
C VAL A 48 -2.77 -16.89 -3.87
N TYR A 49 -1.47 -17.12 -4.09
CA TYR A 49 -0.83 -16.86 -5.37
C TYR A 49 -0.86 -18.12 -6.24
N ASN A 50 -1.18 -17.93 -7.51
CA ASN A 50 -1.48 -19.01 -8.45
C ASN A 50 -0.30 -19.27 -9.40
N ASP A 51 -0.28 -20.50 -9.94
CA ASP A 51 0.57 -20.90 -11.07
C ASP A 51 2.08 -20.72 -10.84
N ARG A 52 2.50 -20.70 -9.58
CA ARG A 52 3.92 -20.55 -9.18
C ARG A 52 4.71 -21.85 -9.26
N GLU A 53 4.02 -22.98 -9.34
CA GLU A 53 4.63 -24.30 -9.52
C GLU A 53 5.36 -24.46 -10.86
N GLU A 54 5.08 -23.56 -11.83
CA GLU A 54 5.76 -23.50 -13.12
C GLU A 54 7.05 -22.68 -13.09
N LEU A 55 7.30 -21.94 -12.01
CA LEU A 55 8.48 -21.09 -11.82
C LEU A 55 9.53 -21.79 -10.97
N THR A 56 10.79 -21.49 -11.25
CA THR A 56 11.91 -21.82 -10.37
C THR A 56 11.94 -20.90 -9.16
N GLU A 57 12.59 -21.34 -8.07
CA GLU A 57 12.74 -20.50 -6.87
C GLU A 57 13.47 -19.19 -7.18
N ASP A 58 14.51 -19.23 -8.02
CA ASP A 58 15.26 -18.05 -8.44
C ASP A 58 14.36 -17.04 -9.17
N GLU A 59 13.47 -17.49 -10.08
CA GLU A 59 12.49 -16.63 -10.75
C GLU A 59 11.51 -15.97 -9.76
N ILE A 60 11.09 -16.71 -8.72
CA ILE A 60 10.21 -16.15 -7.68
C ILE A 60 10.96 -15.08 -6.86
N PHE A 61 12.19 -15.35 -6.45
CA PHE A 61 12.98 -14.43 -5.65
C PHE A 61 13.41 -13.18 -6.43
N ASP A 62 13.76 -13.32 -7.71
CA ASP A 62 14.15 -12.22 -8.58
C ASP A 62 13.01 -11.20 -8.79
N GLU A 63 11.75 -11.67 -8.74
CA GLU A 63 10.55 -10.82 -8.78
C GLU A 63 10.15 -10.27 -7.38
N GLY A 64 10.95 -10.55 -6.35
CA GLY A 64 10.75 -10.05 -4.99
C GLY A 64 9.73 -10.82 -4.15
N PHE A 65 9.37 -12.04 -4.58
CA PHE A 65 8.47 -12.93 -3.86
C PHE A 65 9.23 -13.96 -3.02
N SER A 66 8.51 -14.73 -2.22
CA SER A 66 9.01 -15.89 -1.51
C SER A 66 8.25 -17.15 -1.91
N THR A 67 8.77 -18.32 -1.49
CA THR A 67 8.09 -19.60 -1.71
C THR A 67 6.87 -19.80 -0.81
N ASP A 68 6.62 -18.92 0.17
CA ASP A 68 5.51 -18.99 1.13
C ASP A 68 4.77 -17.65 1.26
N ASP A 69 4.38 -17.06 0.13
CA ASP A 69 3.66 -15.78 0.16
C ASP A 69 2.17 -15.90 0.45
N ASN A 70 1.60 -17.11 0.38
CA ASN A 70 0.21 -17.32 0.77
C ASN A 70 0.01 -16.85 2.22
N TYR A 71 -1.11 -16.19 2.50
CA TYR A 71 -1.31 -15.56 3.79
C TYR A 71 -2.73 -15.69 4.28
N ARG A 72 -2.85 -15.99 5.57
CA ARG A 72 -4.12 -16.05 6.28
C ARG A 72 -4.04 -15.24 7.54
N TRP A 73 -5.04 -14.41 7.75
CA TRP A 73 -5.12 -13.58 8.95
C TRP A 73 -6.56 -13.39 9.40
N LYS A 74 -6.77 -13.47 10.71
CA LYS A 74 -8.02 -13.09 11.36
C LYS A 74 -7.74 -12.14 12.50
N GLY A 75 -8.45 -11.02 12.54
CA GLY A 75 -8.26 -10.02 13.57
C GLY A 75 -9.20 -8.83 13.40
N SER A 76 -8.88 -7.74 14.07
CA SER A 76 -9.66 -6.50 14.00
C SER A 76 -8.88 -5.41 13.30
N LEU A 77 -9.58 -4.60 12.50
CA LEU A 77 -9.05 -3.36 11.92
C LEU A 77 -9.71 -2.15 12.59
N PRO A 78 -9.02 -0.99 12.67
CA PRO A 78 -9.62 0.22 13.23
C PRO A 78 -10.84 0.72 12.45
N ALA A 79 -11.70 1.46 13.14
CA ALA A 79 -12.96 1.99 12.62
C ALA A 79 -12.84 2.85 11.35
N VAL A 80 -11.66 3.42 11.10
CA VAL A 80 -11.38 4.14 9.85
C VAL A 80 -11.70 3.27 8.63
N TRP A 81 -11.41 1.97 8.67
CA TRP A 81 -11.68 1.04 7.57
C TRP A 81 -13.17 0.74 7.35
N ILE A 82 -14.01 0.93 8.38
CA ILE A 82 -15.47 0.90 8.23
C ILE A 82 -15.92 2.10 7.40
N ASN A 83 -15.41 3.30 7.74
CA ASN A 83 -15.75 4.53 7.03
C ASN A 83 -15.28 4.48 5.56
N GLU A 84 -14.05 4.04 5.32
CA GLU A 84 -13.51 3.90 3.96
C GLU A 84 -14.33 2.92 3.12
N PHE A 85 -14.73 1.78 3.71
CA PHE A 85 -15.59 0.81 3.03
C PHE A 85 -16.99 1.38 2.74
N GLN A 86 -17.59 2.09 3.71
CA GLN A 86 -18.86 2.77 3.52
C GLN A 86 -18.79 3.79 2.39
N ASP A 87 -17.75 4.62 2.36
CA ASP A 87 -17.57 5.69 1.38
C ASP A 87 -17.40 5.13 -0.04
N ILE A 88 -16.57 4.09 -0.22
CA ILE A 88 -16.43 3.47 -1.54
C ILE A 88 -17.72 2.76 -1.96
N LEU A 89 -18.39 2.03 -1.06
CA LEU A 89 -19.64 1.32 -1.38
C LEU A 89 -20.76 2.30 -1.77
N ALA A 90 -20.96 3.37 -1.01
CA ALA A 90 -22.01 4.36 -1.25
C ALA A 90 -21.80 5.12 -2.57
N SER A 91 -20.55 5.50 -2.86
CA SER A 91 -20.22 6.25 -4.08
C SER A 91 -20.11 5.38 -5.34
N SER A 92 -20.02 4.06 -5.22
CA SER A 92 -19.79 3.16 -6.35
C SER A 92 -21.02 2.94 -7.23
N LYS A 93 -20.84 2.95 -8.55
CA LYS A 93 -21.81 2.36 -9.47
C LYS A 93 -21.64 0.84 -9.45
N ILE A 94 -22.74 0.12 -9.26
CA ILE A 94 -22.74 -1.34 -9.07
C ILE A 94 -23.75 -2.00 -10.00
N ILE A 95 -23.44 -3.21 -10.44
CA ILE A 95 -24.27 -4.06 -11.29
C ILE A 95 -24.50 -5.43 -10.64
N ARG A 96 -25.50 -6.16 -11.12
CA ARG A 96 -25.88 -7.51 -10.61
C ARG A 96 -25.47 -8.65 -11.53
N LYS A 97 -24.90 -8.31 -12.67
CA LYS A 97 -24.43 -9.28 -13.65
C LYS A 97 -22.92 -9.19 -13.72
N ARG A 98 -22.28 -10.35 -13.69
CA ARG A 98 -20.85 -10.48 -13.95
C ARG A 98 -20.54 -10.04 -15.38
N GLU A 99 -19.50 -9.24 -15.52
CA GLU A 99 -18.85 -8.95 -16.79
C GLU A 99 -17.46 -9.60 -16.74
N GLU A 100 -17.18 -10.44 -17.74
CA GLU A 100 -15.91 -11.15 -17.85
C GLU A 100 -14.99 -10.39 -18.80
N SER A 101 -13.74 -10.21 -18.39
CA SER A 101 -12.67 -9.61 -19.17
C SER A 101 -11.37 -10.30 -18.78
N GLU A 102 -10.57 -10.67 -19.76
CA GLU A 102 -9.24 -11.26 -19.53
C GLU A 102 -8.21 -10.21 -19.12
N PHE A 103 -8.53 -8.93 -19.29
CA PHE A 103 -7.64 -7.79 -19.09
C PHE A 103 -7.98 -6.94 -17.86
N GLU A 104 -9.02 -7.31 -17.11
CA GLU A 104 -9.44 -6.57 -15.93
C GLU A 104 -9.51 -7.49 -14.73
N ASP A 105 -9.14 -6.94 -13.57
CA ASP A 105 -9.36 -7.63 -12.30
C ASP A 105 -10.84 -7.95 -12.09
N PHE A 106 -11.07 -9.00 -11.33
CA PHE A 106 -12.39 -9.42 -10.94
C PHE A 106 -12.64 -9.06 -9.47
N ILE A 107 -13.73 -8.34 -9.22
CA ILE A 107 -14.14 -7.94 -7.88
C ILE A 107 -15.61 -8.28 -7.71
N GLU A 108 -15.90 -9.10 -6.70
CA GLU A 108 -17.24 -9.51 -6.32
C GLU A 108 -17.49 -9.20 -4.86
N ILE A 109 -18.67 -8.66 -4.55
CA ILE A 109 -19.05 -8.30 -3.20
C ILE A 109 -20.38 -8.99 -2.88
N GLU A 110 -20.39 -9.80 -1.84
CA GLU A 110 -21.61 -10.36 -1.25
C GLU A 110 -21.98 -9.60 0.01
N LEU A 111 -23.23 -9.16 0.10
CA LEU A 111 -23.78 -8.41 1.23
C LEU A 111 -25.24 -8.78 1.46
N ASP A 112 -25.76 -8.45 2.64
CA ASP A 112 -27.19 -8.60 2.93
C ASP A 112 -27.96 -7.35 2.47
N GLU A 113 -29.05 -7.54 1.73
CA GLU A 113 -29.97 -6.50 1.28
C GLU A 113 -31.40 -7.01 1.47
N ASN A 114 -32.20 -6.31 2.27
CA ASN A 114 -33.59 -6.71 2.60
C ASN A 114 -33.68 -8.18 3.06
N ASP A 115 -32.84 -8.56 4.02
CA ASP A 115 -32.74 -9.92 4.60
C ASP A 115 -32.38 -11.02 3.58
N LYS A 116 -31.80 -10.65 2.44
CA LYS A 116 -31.31 -11.59 1.43
C LYS A 116 -29.84 -11.33 1.13
N ARG A 117 -29.06 -12.41 1.07
CA ARG A 117 -27.70 -12.36 0.53
C ARG A 117 -27.77 -12.06 -0.96
N VAL A 118 -27.09 -11.00 -1.37
CA VAL A 118 -27.00 -10.59 -2.76
C VAL A 118 -25.55 -10.40 -3.18
N THR A 119 -25.29 -10.60 -4.47
CA THR A 119 -23.99 -10.39 -5.09
C THR A 119 -24.03 -9.14 -5.97
N ILE A 120 -23.02 -8.29 -5.85
CA ILE A 120 -22.84 -7.08 -6.65
C ILE A 120 -21.42 -7.01 -7.20
N TYR A 121 -21.28 -6.29 -8.31
CA TYR A 121 -20.00 -6.04 -8.97
C TYR A 121 -19.81 -4.54 -9.15
N PRO A 122 -18.68 -3.96 -8.71
CA PRO A 122 -18.39 -2.56 -8.97
C PRO A 122 -18.04 -2.32 -10.44
N VAL A 123 -18.50 -1.21 -10.99
CA VAL A 123 -18.17 -0.81 -12.37
C VAL A 123 -16.77 -0.19 -12.44
N ASP A 124 -16.38 0.58 -11.42
CA ASP A 124 -15.08 1.23 -11.34
C ASP A 124 -14.08 0.32 -10.61
N LYS A 125 -13.57 -0.67 -11.34
CA LYS A 125 -12.68 -1.70 -10.79
C LYS A 125 -11.36 -1.13 -10.29
N GLU A 126 -10.78 -0.17 -11.00
CA GLU A 126 -9.51 0.47 -10.63
C GLU A 126 -9.59 1.13 -9.24
N ARG A 127 -10.66 1.89 -8.99
CA ARG A 127 -10.88 2.51 -7.67
C ARG A 127 -11.05 1.47 -6.56
N TRP A 128 -11.73 0.36 -6.84
CA TRP A 128 -11.87 -0.74 -5.88
C TRP A 128 -10.57 -1.49 -5.63
N SER A 129 -9.80 -1.79 -6.68
CA SER A 129 -8.47 -2.40 -6.55
C SER A 129 -7.57 -1.53 -5.65
N TYR A 130 -7.59 -0.21 -5.82
CA TYR A 130 -6.82 0.71 -4.98
C TYR A 130 -7.25 0.63 -3.50
N PHE A 131 -8.56 0.73 -3.22
CA PHE A 131 -9.07 0.60 -1.85
C PHE A 131 -8.70 -0.74 -1.21
N LEU A 132 -8.88 -1.85 -1.96
CA LEU A 132 -8.59 -3.18 -1.43
C LEU A 132 -7.09 -3.39 -1.24
N GLN A 133 -6.24 -2.80 -2.08
CA GLN A 133 -4.79 -2.81 -1.88
C GLN A 133 -4.43 -2.08 -0.58
N GLU A 134 -4.97 -0.89 -0.32
CA GLU A 134 -4.69 -0.19 0.95
C GLU A 134 -5.21 -0.99 2.16
N MET A 135 -6.38 -1.64 2.03
CA MET A 135 -6.93 -2.46 3.10
C MET A 135 -6.10 -3.73 3.35
N MET A 136 -5.58 -4.36 2.29
CA MET A 136 -4.64 -5.46 2.39
C MET A 136 -3.35 -5.03 3.09
N GLN A 137 -2.82 -3.84 2.76
CA GLN A 137 -1.68 -3.25 3.45
C GLN A 137 -1.95 -3.02 4.94
N ALA A 138 -3.15 -2.55 5.30
CA ALA A 138 -3.56 -2.42 6.69
C ALA A 138 -3.63 -3.77 7.43
N ILE A 139 -4.07 -4.84 6.74
CA ILE A 139 -4.10 -6.20 7.27
C ILE A 139 -2.67 -6.73 7.49
N PHE A 140 -1.77 -6.55 6.52
CA PHE A 140 -0.37 -6.98 6.64
C PHE A 140 0.36 -6.26 7.76
N GLU A 141 0.16 -4.94 7.88
CA GLU A 141 0.73 -4.13 8.94
C GLU A 141 0.17 -4.53 10.32
N THR A 142 -1.15 -4.65 10.45
CA THR A 142 -1.80 -5.00 11.73
C THR A 142 -1.49 -6.44 12.15
N GLY A 143 -1.35 -7.35 11.19
CA GLY A 143 -0.95 -8.73 11.41
C GLY A 143 0.55 -8.92 11.70
N GLY A 144 1.36 -7.87 11.56
CA GLY A 144 2.80 -7.92 11.79
C GLY A 144 3.60 -8.61 10.69
N ARG A 145 2.98 -8.84 9.51
CA ARG A 145 3.66 -9.36 8.31
C ARG A 145 4.53 -8.27 7.67
N GLU A 146 4.03 -7.04 7.65
CA GLU A 146 4.76 -5.88 7.13
C GLU A 146 4.92 -4.80 8.21
N LYS A 147 5.95 -3.97 8.05
CA LYS A 147 6.15 -2.79 8.90
C LYS A 147 5.42 -1.59 8.30
N PRO A 148 5.00 -0.62 9.14
CA PRO A 148 4.55 0.67 8.63
C PRO A 148 5.60 1.30 7.72
N PHE A 149 5.16 2.10 6.75
CA PHE A 149 6.05 2.84 5.86
C PHE A 149 6.90 3.83 6.66
N GLU A 150 8.21 3.79 6.45
CA GLU A 150 9.16 4.75 7.01
C GLU A 150 10.11 5.23 5.91
N LEU A 151 10.31 6.55 5.84
CA LEU A 151 11.28 7.15 4.92
C LEU A 151 11.94 8.33 5.62
N THR A 152 13.26 8.32 5.70
CA THR A 152 14.03 9.43 6.25
C THR A 152 14.92 10.03 5.17
N TYR A 153 14.78 11.34 4.94
CA TYR A 153 15.69 12.14 4.15
C TYR A 153 16.62 12.94 5.06
N MET A 154 17.90 12.98 4.72
CA MET A 154 18.92 13.68 5.47
C MET A 154 19.79 14.52 4.54
N ASP A 155 19.91 15.80 4.84
CA ASP A 155 20.80 16.75 4.17
C ASP A 155 21.88 17.20 5.15
N ILE A 156 23.14 17.02 4.77
CA ILE A 156 24.31 17.45 5.53
C ILE A 156 25.11 18.40 4.65
N ASP A 157 25.19 19.66 5.06
CA ASP A 157 25.89 20.71 4.33
C ASP A 157 26.87 21.47 5.26
N ASN A 158 27.24 22.70 4.90
CA ASN A 158 28.07 23.55 5.75
C ASN A 158 27.31 24.16 6.94
N ASP A 159 26.00 24.36 6.77
CA ASP A 159 25.13 25.08 7.70
C ASP A 159 24.54 24.13 8.75
N GLY A 160 24.60 22.83 8.49
CA GLY A 160 24.41 21.79 9.49
C GLY A 160 23.78 20.54 8.91
N LYS A 161 22.88 19.95 9.71
CA LYS A 161 22.17 18.73 9.37
C LYS A 161 20.67 18.97 9.46
N THR A 162 19.98 18.73 8.36
CA THR A 162 18.51 18.68 8.32
C THR A 162 18.07 17.23 8.12
N THR A 163 17.06 16.80 8.88
CA THR A 163 16.44 15.48 8.76
C THR A 163 14.94 15.63 8.66
N ILE A 164 14.34 14.93 7.71
CA ILE A 164 12.89 14.84 7.50
C ILE A 164 12.51 13.37 7.60
N ASP A 165 11.71 13.03 8.59
CA ASP A 165 11.20 11.67 8.78
C ASP A 165 9.72 11.64 8.39
N LEU A 166 9.38 10.73 7.47
CA LEU A 166 8.04 10.44 7.04
C LEU A 166 7.64 9.07 7.58
N LYS A 167 6.46 8.98 8.19
CA LYS A 167 5.91 7.72 8.69
C LYS A 167 4.45 7.60 8.32
N ALA A 168 4.07 6.50 7.67
CA ALA A 168 2.69 6.18 7.38
C ALA A 168 2.29 4.82 7.96
N SER A 169 1.09 4.76 8.51
CA SER A 169 0.47 3.53 9.00
C SER A 169 -0.82 3.31 8.21
N PHE A 170 -0.87 2.25 7.41
CA PHE A 170 -2.10 1.81 6.73
C PHE A 170 -3.10 1.30 7.76
N GLY A 171 -2.63 0.57 8.78
CA GLY A 171 -3.48 0.10 9.88
C GLY A 171 -4.33 1.22 10.49
N LYS A 172 -3.72 2.38 10.73
CA LYS A 172 -4.38 3.57 11.30
C LYS A 172 -4.87 4.58 10.27
N LYS A 173 -4.50 4.42 9.00
CA LYS A 173 -4.67 5.41 7.93
C LYS A 173 -4.14 6.80 8.34
N GLU A 174 -2.94 6.82 8.90
CA GLU A 174 -2.27 8.04 9.38
C GLU A 174 -0.93 8.25 8.69
N PHE A 175 -0.69 9.49 8.23
CA PHE A 175 0.58 9.88 7.62
C PHE A 175 1.16 11.10 8.34
N THR A 176 2.44 11.03 8.72
CA THR A 176 3.08 12.04 9.55
C THR A 176 4.46 12.43 9.04
N LEU A 177 4.86 13.65 9.38
CA LEU A 177 6.17 14.22 9.11
C LEU A 177 6.76 14.81 10.38
N SER A 178 8.01 14.49 10.70
CA SER A 178 8.81 15.21 11.69
C SER A 178 10.10 15.78 11.07
N LYS A 179 10.45 17.01 11.45
CA LYS A 179 11.71 17.65 11.06
C LYS A 179 12.66 17.68 12.24
N ASN A 180 13.90 17.23 12.05
CA ASN A 180 14.97 17.23 13.06
C ASN A 180 14.53 16.60 14.40
N ALA A 181 13.79 15.48 14.35
CA ALA A 181 13.20 14.82 15.52
C ALA A 181 12.26 15.72 16.36
N GLY A 182 11.71 16.79 15.77
CA GLY A 182 10.68 17.62 16.38
C GLY A 182 9.30 16.96 16.39
N THR A 183 8.29 17.69 16.86
CA THR A 183 6.90 17.22 16.90
C THR A 183 6.40 16.81 15.52
N ALA A 184 5.85 15.60 15.43
CA ALA A 184 5.24 15.11 14.20
C ALA A 184 3.97 15.90 13.86
N ARG A 185 3.87 16.38 12.62
CA ARG A 185 2.64 16.95 12.04
C ARG A 185 1.97 15.93 11.15
N LYS A 186 0.63 15.88 11.17
CA LYS A 186 -0.14 15.06 10.23
C LYS A 186 -0.07 15.66 8.82
N LEU A 187 0.08 14.79 7.83
CA LEU A 187 -0.07 15.09 6.42
C LEU A 187 -1.39 14.50 5.91
N ASP A 188 -1.87 15.00 4.77
CA ASP A 188 -3.01 14.40 4.07
C ASP A 188 -2.58 13.03 3.52
N TRP A 189 -3.39 12.00 3.77
CA TRP A 189 -3.15 10.63 3.29
C TRP A 189 -2.94 10.57 1.78
N ASN A 190 -3.67 11.39 1.01
CA ASN A 190 -3.56 11.46 -0.46
C ASN A 190 -2.18 11.96 -0.94
N GLN A 191 -1.34 12.50 -0.05
CA GLN A 191 0.04 12.87 -0.38
C GLN A 191 0.99 11.66 -0.35
N LEU A 192 0.65 10.59 0.37
CA LEU A 192 1.50 9.41 0.53
C LEU A 192 1.86 8.80 -0.82
N GLN A 193 0.87 8.52 -1.65
CA GLN A 193 1.09 7.93 -2.98
C GLN A 193 2.02 8.79 -3.83
N LYS A 194 1.79 10.10 -3.91
CA LYS A 194 2.62 11.02 -4.69
C LYS A 194 4.08 11.02 -4.22
N ILE A 195 4.30 10.90 -2.91
CA ILE A 195 5.63 10.81 -2.33
C ILE A 195 6.27 9.47 -2.70
N MET A 196 5.57 8.35 -2.49
CA MET A 196 6.06 7.02 -2.84
C MET A 196 6.42 6.93 -4.33
N ASP A 197 5.52 7.38 -5.21
CA ASP A 197 5.73 7.40 -6.67
C ASP A 197 6.93 8.28 -7.06
N THR A 198 7.19 9.37 -6.34
CA THR A 198 8.33 10.24 -6.63
C THR A 198 9.64 9.60 -6.19
N ILE A 199 9.64 8.94 -5.03
CA ILE A 199 10.84 8.37 -4.42
C ILE A 199 11.23 7.06 -5.10
N TYR A 200 10.31 6.10 -5.16
CA TYR A 200 10.56 4.76 -5.69
C TYR A 200 10.59 4.68 -7.21
N LYS A 201 10.36 5.80 -7.89
CA LYS A 201 10.67 5.91 -9.31
C LYS A 201 12.17 5.95 -9.57
N ALA A 202 12.98 6.46 -8.64
CA ALA A 202 14.44 6.44 -8.81
C ALA A 202 14.99 5.03 -8.60
N GLU A 203 16.17 4.75 -9.15
CA GLU A 203 16.83 3.46 -9.02
C GLU A 203 17.64 3.41 -7.71
N PHE A 204 17.30 2.49 -6.81
CA PHE A 204 18.05 2.24 -5.58
C PHE A 204 19.07 1.13 -5.86
N VAL A 205 20.34 1.38 -5.53
CA VAL A 205 21.46 0.45 -5.73
C VAL A 205 22.01 0.04 -4.35
N PRO A 206 21.53 -1.07 -3.76
CA PRO A 206 21.93 -1.50 -2.42
C PRO A 206 23.45 -1.70 -2.27
N ASP A 207 24.13 -2.18 -3.31
CA ASP A 207 25.59 -2.38 -3.32
C ASP A 207 26.39 -1.10 -3.09
N ASN A 208 25.79 0.07 -3.40
CA ASN A 208 26.40 1.38 -3.19
C ASN A 208 25.92 2.05 -1.90
N ALA A 209 25.01 1.43 -1.15
CA ALA A 209 24.44 1.96 0.07
C ALA A 209 25.34 1.68 1.29
N SER A 210 25.09 2.42 2.37
CA SER A 210 25.83 2.29 3.64
C SER A 210 24.91 1.73 4.72
N ASP A 211 25.37 0.75 5.48
CA ASP A 211 24.69 0.27 6.71
C ASP A 211 24.76 1.28 7.87
N SER A 212 25.67 2.24 7.76
CA SER A 212 26.01 3.20 8.80
C SER A 212 25.38 4.56 8.53
N LYS A 213 24.87 5.20 9.59
CA LYS A 213 24.25 6.53 9.50
C LYS A 213 25.23 7.58 8.95
N PRO A 214 24.85 8.36 7.92
CA PRO A 214 25.73 9.35 7.31
C PRO A 214 26.19 10.46 8.25
N SER A 215 27.47 10.81 8.11
CA SER A 215 28.13 11.91 8.81
C SER A 215 28.86 12.89 7.88
N LYS A 216 29.06 12.51 6.62
CA LYS A 216 29.71 13.35 5.59
C LYS A 216 28.67 14.23 4.91
N LYS A 217 29.14 15.29 4.25
CA LYS A 217 28.29 16.16 3.44
C LYS A 217 27.66 15.39 2.29
N GLY A 218 26.38 15.66 2.07
CA GLY A 218 25.59 14.99 1.04
C GLY A 218 24.13 14.88 1.43
N LYS A 219 23.35 14.31 0.51
CA LYS A 219 21.93 14.04 0.67
C LYS A 219 21.72 12.54 0.68
N TYR A 220 20.96 12.06 1.65
CA TYR A 220 20.81 10.64 1.93
C TYR A 220 19.34 10.29 2.18
N ILE A 221 18.96 9.08 1.78
CA ILE A 221 17.64 8.50 2.01
C ILE A 221 17.80 7.15 2.70
N THR A 222 16.90 6.80 3.61
CA THR A 222 16.71 5.42 4.08
C THR A 222 15.22 5.10 4.06
N ALA A 223 14.87 3.88 3.66
CA ALA A 223 13.50 3.41 3.45
C ALA A 223 13.10 2.31 4.46
N GLY A 224 13.76 2.26 5.63
CA GLY A 224 13.44 1.31 6.70
C GLY A 224 14.04 -0.10 6.54
N ASP A 225 14.83 -0.31 5.49
CA ASP A 225 15.61 -1.52 5.19
C ASP A 225 16.95 -1.60 5.94
N GLY A 226 17.30 -0.56 6.69
CA GLY A 226 18.57 -0.45 7.41
C GLY A 226 19.73 0.10 6.58
N LEU A 227 19.50 0.47 5.32
CA LEU A 227 20.50 1.04 4.43
C LEU A 227 20.31 2.55 4.26
N TRP A 228 21.42 3.25 4.04
CA TRP A 228 21.49 4.67 3.72
C TRP A 228 22.01 4.85 2.31
N TYR A 229 21.15 5.41 1.46
CA TYR A 229 21.40 5.63 0.05
C TYR A 229 21.76 7.09 -0.18
N GLN A 230 22.99 7.35 -0.65
CA GLN A 230 23.39 8.69 -1.06
C GLN A 230 22.81 9.04 -2.44
N ILE A 231 22.14 10.18 -2.54
CA ILE A 231 21.60 10.67 -3.82
C ILE A 231 22.73 10.92 -4.82
N GLY A 232 22.58 10.39 -6.04
CA GLY A 232 23.56 10.46 -7.12
C GLY A 232 24.67 9.39 -7.04
N VAL A 233 24.64 8.52 -6.04
CA VAL A 233 25.61 7.42 -5.86
C VAL A 233 24.90 6.07 -5.71
N ALA A 234 23.95 5.99 -4.78
CA ALA A 234 23.15 4.81 -4.49
C ALA A 234 21.65 5.02 -4.77
N VAL A 235 21.24 6.27 -5.02
CA VAL A 235 19.96 6.60 -5.68
C VAL A 235 20.29 7.25 -7.01
N LEU A 236 19.93 6.60 -8.11
CA LEU A 236 20.30 6.99 -9.46
C LEU A 236 19.08 7.40 -10.29
N GLU A 237 19.36 8.15 -11.34
CA GLU A 237 18.39 8.46 -12.39
C GLU A 237 18.06 7.18 -13.17
N THR A 238 16.78 6.90 -13.39
CA THR A 238 16.33 5.73 -14.17
C THR A 238 16.84 5.75 -15.61
N THR A 239 17.04 6.95 -16.17
CA THR A 239 17.58 7.13 -17.51
C THR A 239 18.45 8.38 -17.56
N SER A 240 19.30 8.50 -18.59
CA SER A 240 20.11 9.71 -18.79
C SER A 240 19.32 11.01 -19.02
N LYS A 241 18.01 10.93 -19.25
CA LYS A 241 17.12 12.07 -19.46
C LYS A 241 16.14 12.30 -18.30
N SER A 242 16.08 11.41 -17.32
CA SER A 242 15.20 11.59 -16.17
C SER A 242 15.69 12.74 -15.29
N LYS A 243 14.78 13.22 -14.45
CA LYS A 243 15.04 14.29 -13.47
C LYS A 243 14.46 13.89 -12.13
N ASP A 244 14.50 12.59 -11.83
CA ASP A 244 13.83 12.02 -10.68
C ASP A 244 14.55 12.45 -9.40
N LEU A 245 15.89 12.51 -9.39
CA LEU A 245 16.64 13.02 -8.25
C LEU A 245 16.30 14.49 -7.95
N ALA A 246 16.18 15.32 -8.99
CA ALA A 246 15.79 16.72 -8.82
C ALA A 246 14.36 16.88 -8.27
N LYS A 247 13.42 15.98 -8.64
CA LYS A 247 12.06 15.97 -8.08
C LYS A 247 12.06 15.54 -6.62
N ILE A 248 12.86 14.54 -6.26
CA ILE A 248 13.04 14.07 -4.88
C ILE A 248 13.56 15.23 -4.00
N GLU A 249 14.59 15.94 -4.47
CA GLU A 249 15.11 17.09 -3.74
C GLU A 249 14.08 18.22 -3.62
N ALA A 250 13.35 18.54 -4.70
CA ALA A 250 12.30 19.56 -4.68
C ALA A 250 11.17 19.19 -3.70
N LEU A 251 10.82 17.90 -3.63
CA LEU A 251 9.83 17.37 -2.69
C LEU A 251 10.27 17.62 -1.24
N PHE A 252 11.48 17.21 -0.85
CA PHE A 252 11.94 17.41 0.53
C PHE A 252 12.22 18.88 0.87
N ASN A 253 12.62 19.69 -0.11
CA ASN A 253 12.71 21.15 0.05
C ASN A 253 11.34 21.79 0.31
N THR A 254 10.26 21.20 -0.22
CA THR A 254 8.89 21.67 0.05
C THR A 254 8.42 21.20 1.42
N LEU A 255 8.68 19.93 1.75
CA LEU A 255 8.28 19.32 3.02
C LEU A 255 9.02 19.89 4.24
N SER A 256 10.23 20.43 4.05
CA SER A 256 11.06 21.02 5.10
C SER A 256 10.68 22.46 5.47
N LYS A 257 9.80 23.10 4.69
CA LYS A 257 9.17 24.39 5.02
C LYS A 257 7.98 24.20 5.97
#